data_AF-A0AAF0UDS6-F1
#
_entry.id   AF-A0AAF0UDS6-F1
#
_cell.length_a   1.000
_cell.length_b   1.000
_cell.length_c   1.000
_cell.angle_alpha   90.00
_cell.angle_beta   90.00
_cell.angle_gamma   90.00
#
_symmetry.space_group_name_H-M   'P 1'
#
loop_
_entity.id
_entity.type
_entity.pdbx_description
1 polymer ?
#
loop_
_entity_poly.entity_id
_entity_poly.type
_entity_poly.pdbx_seq_one_letter_code
_entity_poly.pdbx_strand_id
1 'polypeptide(L)'
;MVIWEFCTVSFLIFPNYFIMYPYLFRLSDADDKREEAAIGRLEKSPPNIVMTKSHPLCLRTVHISSPIVAAKSIFFFKLFSNGTEEQSYVIVQIHESEEAALMDLLKFMYCNTLSAKTPTGLLDVLMVADKFKAASCMRYCSNELQNQPMTTETALLYLDLPSKVLKVNVVRPLADAANVFLLVRFTDITKFEKEALSLSLSGIEVVLSSDLLEIASEDAVYDFALKWARMHYPKLEERREVWTSHLCFLIRFPAMTCTKLKEIMTCNDFGRELASKFVLEALFYKAEPPYQQGEIAARVENAFNKRYVERAYKLRPVKALEFEAPHQQSVVYLDLKSDECNNLFPEGKLFSQGFHLGGQELFLSAHCNIEQQGVYHCLGLFLGMQGVESEPLAVDYEFSVRVRPDNEFVSMYKGSHTLSSGIVVGCHNLCGVTWTPFLSEDSLYFIDEILHIRADITVIRE
;
A
#
# COMPACT_ATOMS: atom_id res chain seq x y z
N MET A 1 -29.88 57.37 -6.42
CA MET A 1 -29.56 57.19 -4.98
C MET A 1 -30.09 55.82 -4.58
N VAL A 2 -29.24 54.80 -4.62
CA VAL A 2 -29.53 53.48 -4.02
C VAL A 2 -28.39 53.23 -3.04
N ILE A 3 -28.75 53.07 -1.78
CA ILE A 3 -27.82 52.90 -0.67
C ILE A 3 -27.59 51.40 -0.55
N TRP A 4 -26.42 50.94 -0.97
CA TRP A 4 -26.02 49.54 -0.82
C TRP A 4 -25.39 49.36 0.56
N GLU A 5 -26.20 48.95 1.53
CA GLU A 5 -25.72 48.65 2.88
C GLU A 5 -24.92 47.35 2.96
N PHE A 6 -24.09 47.25 3.99
CA PHE A 6 -23.22 46.11 4.26
C PHE A 6 -24.02 44.81 4.40
N CYS A 7 -23.87 43.90 3.44
CA CYS A 7 -24.44 42.57 3.57
C CYS A 7 -23.75 41.83 4.73
N THR A 8 -24.54 41.47 5.73
CA THR A 8 -24.04 40.96 7.00
C THR A 8 -24.23 39.44 7.01
N VAL A 9 -23.14 38.68 6.94
CA VAL A 9 -23.25 37.21 6.99
C VAL A 9 -23.23 36.77 8.44
N SER A 10 -24.30 36.10 8.85
CA SER A 10 -24.46 35.56 10.20
C SER A 10 -24.35 34.06 10.15
N PHE A 11 -23.29 33.50 10.74
CA PHE A 11 -23.09 32.06 10.79
C PHE A 11 -23.86 31.46 11.96
N LEU A 12 -24.69 30.46 11.69
CA LEU A 12 -25.29 29.61 12.72
C LEU A 12 -24.46 28.34 12.86
N ILE A 13 -23.90 28.14 14.05
CA ILE A 13 -23.11 26.96 14.41
C ILE A 13 -24.05 25.92 15.05
N PHE A 14 -24.06 24.70 14.51
CA PHE A 14 -24.94 23.61 14.95
C PHE A 14 -24.17 22.32 15.32
N PRO A 15 -24.63 21.57 16.33
CA PRO A 15 -24.31 20.17 16.50
C PRO A 15 -25.28 19.27 15.69
N ASN A 16 -24.82 18.74 14.55
CA ASN A 16 -25.45 17.71 13.69
C ASN A 16 -26.87 17.96 13.12
N TYR A 17 -27.02 17.95 11.78
CA TYR A 17 -27.92 17.09 10.95
C TYR A 17 -28.07 17.59 9.47
N PHE A 18 -28.52 16.71 8.58
CA PHE A 18 -28.62 16.85 7.10
C PHE A 18 -29.98 17.41 6.60
N ILE A 19 -30.03 18.03 5.39
CA ILE A 19 -30.99 17.83 4.25
C ILE A 19 -30.86 18.96 3.16
N MET A 20 -31.45 18.77 1.95
CA MET A 20 -31.04 19.38 0.66
C MET A 20 -32.01 20.37 -0.06
N TYR A 21 -31.43 21.28 -0.87
CA TYR A 21 -31.86 21.75 -2.24
C TYR A 21 -33.18 22.56 -2.46
N PRO A 22 -33.42 23.17 -3.66
CA PRO A 22 -32.54 23.96 -4.56
C PRO A 22 -33.21 25.25 -5.16
N TYR A 23 -32.51 25.84 -6.14
CA TYR A 23 -32.90 26.76 -7.25
C TYR A 23 -32.10 28.07 -7.39
N LEU A 24 -32.54 29.01 -8.26
CA LEU A 24 -31.68 29.48 -9.37
C LEU A 24 -32.18 30.74 -10.15
N PHE A 25 -31.29 31.69 -10.52
CA PHE A 25 -31.00 32.22 -11.89
C PHE A 25 -30.40 33.67 -11.95
N ARG A 26 -29.35 33.84 -12.79
CA ARG A 26 -28.90 34.99 -13.67
C ARG A 26 -29.50 36.42 -13.54
N LEU A 27 -28.81 37.53 -13.91
CA LEU A 27 -27.38 37.95 -14.08
C LEU A 27 -27.33 39.44 -14.57
N SER A 28 -26.12 40.06 -14.63
CA SER A 28 -25.72 41.36 -15.25
C SER A 28 -26.02 42.67 -14.48
N ASP A 29 -25.19 43.73 -14.50
CA ASP A 29 -23.76 43.87 -14.88
C ASP A 29 -23.11 45.17 -14.30
N ALA A 30 -21.78 45.22 -14.34
CA ALA A 30 -20.88 46.40 -14.36
C ALA A 30 -20.60 47.30 -13.10
N ASP A 31 -19.32 47.26 -12.69
CA ASP A 31 -18.37 48.38 -12.46
C ASP A 31 -18.38 49.35 -11.25
N ASP A 32 -17.44 49.07 -10.33
CA ASP A 32 -16.17 49.82 -10.12
C ASP A 32 -15.91 50.58 -8.78
N LYS A 33 -14.68 50.40 -8.29
CA LYS A 33 -13.92 51.06 -7.19
C LYS A 33 -14.56 51.36 -5.83
N ARG A 34 -14.11 50.58 -4.82
CA ARG A 34 -13.71 51.04 -3.45
C ARG A 34 -12.99 49.92 -2.69
N GLU A 35 -11.66 49.95 -2.64
CA GLU A 35 -10.84 48.79 -2.18
C GLU A 35 -10.12 49.00 -0.84
N GLU A 36 -9.90 50.23 -0.37
CA GLU A 36 -8.95 50.49 0.74
C GLU A 36 -9.54 50.61 2.15
N ALA A 37 -10.86 50.52 2.34
CA ALA A 37 -11.51 50.80 3.64
C ALA A 37 -11.87 49.55 4.49
N ALA A 38 -11.71 48.33 3.97
CA ALA A 38 -12.27 47.12 4.58
C ALA A 38 -11.35 46.44 5.64
N ILE A 39 -10.04 46.58 5.52
CA ILE A 39 -9.06 45.75 6.25
C ILE A 39 -9.09 46.00 7.77
N GLY A 40 -9.38 47.23 8.21
CA GLY A 40 -9.35 47.61 9.63
C GLY A 40 -10.56 47.17 10.49
N ARG A 41 -11.57 46.48 9.93
CA ARG A 41 -12.80 46.12 10.68
C ARG A 41 -12.94 44.62 11.02
N LEU A 42 -12.04 43.76 10.55
CA LEU A 42 -12.10 42.31 10.80
C LEU A 42 -11.76 41.89 12.25
N GLU A 43 -11.13 42.75 13.05
CA GLU A 43 -10.55 42.38 14.35
C GLU A 43 -11.38 42.78 15.58
N LYS A 44 -12.53 43.47 15.45
CA LYS A 44 -13.29 43.99 16.60
C LYS A 44 -14.81 43.85 16.49
N SER A 45 -15.32 42.66 16.83
CA SER A 45 -16.70 42.46 17.26
C SER A 45 -16.79 41.33 18.29
N PRO A 46 -17.25 41.58 19.53
CA PRO A 46 -17.52 40.51 20.50
C PRO A 46 -18.77 39.70 20.09
N PRO A 47 -18.88 38.42 20.49
CA PRO A 47 -20.04 37.59 20.13
C PRO A 47 -21.29 37.99 20.92
N ASN A 48 -22.40 38.23 20.21
CA ASN A 48 -23.72 38.43 20.83
C ASN A 48 -24.39 37.07 21.06
N ILE A 49 -24.42 36.61 22.31
CA ILE A 49 -25.07 35.35 22.68
C ILE A 49 -26.57 35.60 22.87
N VAL A 50 -27.41 35.10 21.94
CA VAL A 50 -28.87 35.07 22.09
C VAL A 50 -29.29 33.72 22.66
N MET A 51 -29.78 33.70 23.91
CA MET A 51 -30.22 32.46 24.55
C MET A 51 -31.63 32.04 24.10
N THR A 52 -31.74 30.92 23.39
CA THR A 52 -32.98 30.14 23.26
C THR A 52 -32.82 28.76 23.90
N LYS A 53 -33.85 28.30 24.63
CA LYS A 53 -33.79 27.10 25.49
C LYS A 53 -33.82 25.77 24.70
N SER A 54 -32.69 25.39 24.10
CA SER A 54 -32.22 23.99 23.92
C SER A 54 -30.97 24.01 23.03
N HIS A 55 -29.80 23.89 23.68
CA HIS A 55 -28.46 24.08 23.10
C HIS A 55 -28.18 25.52 22.58
N PRO A 56 -27.08 26.17 23.01
CA PRO A 56 -26.78 27.53 22.59
C PRO A 56 -26.28 27.54 21.14
N LEU A 57 -27.08 28.07 20.23
CA LEU A 57 -26.65 28.40 18.87
C LEU A 57 -25.67 29.58 18.95
N CYS A 58 -24.40 29.35 18.65
CA CYS A 58 -23.43 30.43 18.52
C CYS A 58 -23.69 31.16 17.19
N LEU A 59 -24.06 32.44 17.27
CA LEU A 59 -24.29 33.30 16.11
C LEU A 59 -23.08 34.24 15.95
N ARG A 60 -22.22 33.98 14.95
CA ARG A 60 -21.11 34.88 14.64
C ARG A 60 -21.45 35.75 13.43
N THR A 61 -21.44 37.05 13.65
CA THR A 61 -21.71 38.07 12.62
C THR A 61 -20.40 38.51 11.96
N VAL A 62 -20.31 38.42 10.64
CA VAL A 62 -19.15 38.84 9.84
C VAL A 62 -19.61 39.71 8.69
N HIS A 63 -19.09 40.93 8.61
CA HIS A 63 -19.37 41.83 7.48
C HIS A 63 -18.47 41.49 6.31
N ILE A 64 -19.07 41.29 5.12
CA ILE A 64 -18.34 41.03 3.89
C ILE A 64 -18.85 41.90 2.73
N SER A 65 -17.95 42.24 1.82
CA SER A 65 -18.25 42.71 0.47
C SER A 65 -18.69 41.52 -0.39
N SER A 66 -20.00 41.41 -0.65
CA SER A 66 -20.59 40.36 -1.48
C SER A 66 -19.94 40.23 -2.87
N PRO A 67 -19.59 41.32 -3.60
CA PRO A 67 -18.93 41.21 -4.92
C PRO A 67 -17.57 40.48 -4.88
N ILE A 68 -16.73 40.76 -3.88
CA ILE A 68 -15.40 40.15 -3.74
C ILE A 68 -15.53 38.64 -3.51
N VAL A 69 -16.41 38.26 -2.59
CA VAL A 69 -16.64 36.86 -2.20
C VAL A 69 -17.33 36.09 -3.33
N ALA A 70 -18.28 36.71 -4.05
CA ALA A 70 -18.93 36.14 -5.23
C ALA A 70 -17.94 35.87 -6.38
N ALA A 71 -17.03 36.80 -6.67
CA ALA A 71 -16.04 36.65 -7.74
C ALA A 71 -15.05 35.49 -7.51
N LYS A 72 -14.87 35.06 -6.24
CA LYS A 72 -13.94 33.99 -5.85
C LYS A 72 -14.64 32.64 -5.55
N SER A 73 -15.97 32.60 -5.49
CA SER A 73 -16.75 31.41 -5.15
C SER A 73 -18.07 31.33 -5.92
N ILE A 74 -18.25 30.22 -6.64
CA ILE A 74 -19.49 29.92 -7.37
C ILE A 74 -20.66 29.69 -6.39
N PHE A 75 -20.40 29.22 -5.18
CA PHE A 75 -21.42 29.07 -4.14
C PHE A 75 -21.95 30.43 -3.70
N PHE A 76 -21.06 31.35 -3.29
CA PHE A 76 -21.47 32.66 -2.82
C PHE A 76 -22.07 33.52 -3.93
N PHE A 77 -21.58 33.41 -5.17
CA PHE A 77 -22.21 34.03 -6.34
C PHE A 77 -23.68 33.61 -6.47
N LYS A 78 -23.98 32.30 -6.40
CA LYS A 78 -25.37 31.80 -6.47
C LYS A 78 -26.20 32.21 -5.26
N LEU A 79 -25.60 32.21 -4.06
CA LEU A 79 -26.26 32.59 -2.82
C LEU A 79 -26.74 34.04 -2.85
N PHE A 80 -25.89 34.97 -3.26
CA PHE A 80 -26.25 36.39 -3.36
C PHE A 80 -27.14 36.70 -4.57
N SER A 81 -27.00 35.97 -5.69
CA SER A 81 -27.86 36.14 -6.88
C SER A 81 -29.31 35.69 -6.65
N ASN A 82 -29.57 34.87 -5.61
CA ASN A 82 -30.89 34.33 -5.31
C ASN A 82 -31.62 35.09 -4.17
N GLY A 83 -30.99 36.11 -3.57
CA GLY A 83 -31.61 36.92 -2.51
C GLY A 83 -32.62 37.93 -3.07
N THR A 84 -33.74 38.13 -2.38
CA THR A 84 -34.64 39.26 -2.65
C THR A 84 -34.00 40.57 -2.17
N GLU A 85 -34.27 41.69 -2.84
CA GLU A 85 -33.62 43.00 -2.59
C GLU A 85 -33.73 43.54 -1.15
N GLU A 86 -34.62 42.98 -0.32
CA GLU A 86 -34.83 43.35 1.07
C GLU A 86 -33.94 42.61 2.10
N GLN A 87 -33.13 41.63 1.68
CA GLN A 87 -32.30 40.83 2.62
C GLN A 87 -30.91 41.46 2.88
N SER A 88 -30.81 42.24 3.95
CA SER A 88 -29.55 42.85 4.43
C SER A 88 -28.58 41.88 5.11
N TYR A 89 -29.01 40.64 5.38
CA TYR A 89 -28.19 39.60 5.99
C TYR A 89 -28.44 38.23 5.36
N VAL A 90 -27.39 37.41 5.32
CA VAL A 90 -27.45 36.03 4.81
C VAL A 90 -26.99 35.07 5.90
N ILE A 91 -27.78 34.03 6.15
CA ILE A 91 -27.46 33.01 7.16
C ILE A 91 -26.81 31.81 6.48
N VAL A 92 -25.59 31.48 6.90
CA VAL A 92 -24.86 30.30 6.43
C VAL A 92 -24.67 29.35 7.61
N GLN A 93 -25.09 28.09 7.44
CA GLN A 93 -24.95 27.07 8.46
C GLN A 93 -23.60 26.37 8.30
N ILE A 94 -22.84 26.31 9.39
CA ILE A 94 -21.54 25.63 9.46
C ILE A 94 -21.46 24.76 10.71
N HIS A 95 -20.55 23.78 10.67
CA HIS A 95 -20.16 23.05 11.87
C HIS A 95 -19.13 23.87 12.66
N GLU A 96 -19.08 23.69 13.99
CA GLU A 96 -18.17 24.46 14.87
C GLU A 96 -16.69 24.30 14.46
N SER A 97 -16.29 23.08 14.08
CA SER A 97 -14.94 22.79 13.59
C SER A 97 -14.58 23.47 12.26
N GLU A 98 -15.57 23.93 11.48
CA GLU A 98 -15.33 24.61 10.19
C GLU A 98 -15.07 26.11 10.36
N GLU A 99 -15.34 26.70 11.54
CA GLU A 99 -15.33 28.16 11.73
C GLU A 99 -13.95 28.78 11.43
N ALA A 100 -12.88 28.21 11.99
CA ALA A 100 -11.52 28.70 11.79
C ALA A 100 -11.10 28.62 10.30
N ALA A 101 -11.38 27.49 9.66
CA ALA A 101 -11.09 27.26 8.24
C ALA A 101 -11.91 28.17 7.31
N LEU A 102 -13.16 28.49 7.67
CA LEU A 102 -13.98 29.44 6.92
C LEU A 102 -13.50 30.88 7.08
N MET A 103 -13.11 31.29 8.28
CA MET A 103 -12.52 32.63 8.49
C MET A 103 -11.23 32.80 7.68
N ASP A 104 -10.40 31.75 7.57
CA ASP A 104 -9.20 31.76 6.73
C ASP A 104 -9.52 31.71 5.23
N LEU A 105 -10.53 30.95 4.79
CA LEU A 105 -11.02 31.00 3.41
C LEU A 105 -11.52 32.41 3.05
N LEU A 106 -12.28 33.06 3.94
CA LEU A 106 -12.73 34.44 3.72
C LEU A 106 -11.52 35.38 3.64
N LYS A 107 -10.57 35.31 4.57
CA LYS A 107 -9.33 36.10 4.53
C LYS A 107 -8.55 35.90 3.22
N PHE A 108 -8.50 34.68 2.70
CA PHE A 108 -7.91 34.37 1.40
C PHE A 108 -8.65 35.03 0.23
N MET A 109 -9.98 35.12 0.25
CA MET A 109 -10.74 35.79 -0.83
C MET A 109 -10.44 37.29 -0.96
N TYR A 110 -10.07 37.96 0.14
CA TYR A 110 -9.68 39.38 0.13
C TYR A 110 -8.17 39.56 -0.13
N CYS A 111 -7.33 38.81 0.60
CA CYS A 111 -5.90 39.10 0.68
C CYS A 111 -5.01 38.06 -0.02
N ASN A 112 -5.58 36.99 -0.59
CA ASN A 112 -4.88 35.81 -1.14
C ASN A 112 -3.87 35.16 -0.16
N THR A 113 -4.09 35.27 1.15
CA THR A 113 -3.22 34.72 2.21
C THR A 113 -4.01 33.92 3.23
N LEU A 114 -3.46 32.78 3.68
CA LEU A 114 -3.98 31.96 4.77
C LEU A 114 -3.20 32.20 6.08
N SER A 115 -3.85 31.99 7.22
CA SER A 115 -3.21 32.00 8.54
C SER A 115 -2.72 30.60 8.93
N ALA A 116 -3.46 29.57 8.53
CA ALA A 116 -3.07 28.17 8.63
C ALA A 116 -1.79 27.89 7.83
N LYS A 117 -0.83 27.25 8.51
CA LYS A 117 0.44 26.78 7.93
C LYS A 117 0.71 25.29 8.18
N THR A 118 -0.05 24.66 9.07
CA THR A 118 0.06 23.23 9.37
C THR A 118 -0.66 22.40 8.30
N PRO A 119 -0.22 21.15 8.03
CA PRO A 119 -0.90 20.27 7.08
C PRO A 119 -2.40 20.11 7.39
N THR A 120 -2.74 19.89 8.66
CA THR A 120 -4.13 19.75 9.12
C THR A 120 -4.97 20.98 8.84
N GLY A 121 -4.52 22.17 9.24
CA GLY A 121 -5.27 23.41 9.02
C GLY A 121 -5.41 23.77 7.54
N LEU A 122 -4.40 23.47 6.72
CA LEU A 122 -4.48 23.64 5.26
C LEU A 122 -5.47 22.65 4.61
N LEU A 123 -5.58 21.42 5.13
CA LEU A 123 -6.60 20.45 4.71
C LEU A 123 -8.00 20.89 5.15
N ASP A 124 -8.19 21.40 6.36
CA ASP A 124 -9.47 21.93 6.82
C ASP A 124 -9.94 23.09 5.92
N VAL A 125 -9.05 24.03 5.61
CA VAL A 125 -9.31 25.10 4.63
C VAL A 125 -9.61 24.54 3.24
N LEU A 126 -8.91 23.50 2.77
CA LEU A 126 -9.16 22.86 1.48
C LEU A 126 -10.55 22.19 1.42
N MET A 127 -10.96 21.52 2.49
CA MET A 127 -12.29 20.90 2.62
C MET A 127 -13.40 21.96 2.62
N VAL A 128 -13.22 23.05 3.37
CA VAL A 128 -14.14 24.20 3.36
C VAL A 128 -14.14 24.89 1.99
N ALA A 129 -12.97 25.02 1.32
CA ALA A 129 -12.88 25.58 -0.03
C ALA A 129 -13.59 24.72 -1.09
N ASP A 130 -13.59 23.39 -0.98
CA ASP A 130 -14.44 22.55 -1.83
C ASP A 130 -15.93 22.74 -1.49
N LYS A 131 -16.31 22.72 -0.21
CA LYS A 131 -17.70 22.94 0.24
C LYS A 131 -18.28 24.24 -0.33
N PHE A 132 -17.53 25.33 -0.25
CA PHE A 132 -17.88 26.65 -0.78
C PHE A 132 -17.41 26.91 -2.21
N LYS A 133 -16.94 25.88 -2.94
CA LYS A 133 -16.55 25.92 -4.37
C LYS A 133 -15.63 27.10 -4.74
N ALA A 134 -14.59 27.29 -3.94
CA ALA A 134 -13.54 28.31 -4.07
C ALA A 134 -12.25 27.69 -4.68
N ALA A 135 -12.28 27.44 -6.00
CA ALA A 135 -11.24 26.67 -6.70
C ALA A 135 -9.83 27.29 -6.64
N SER A 136 -9.69 28.61 -6.49
CA SER A 136 -8.39 29.27 -6.31
C SER A 136 -7.75 28.93 -4.97
N CYS A 137 -8.54 28.88 -3.89
CA CYS A 137 -8.07 28.51 -2.55
C CYS A 137 -7.66 27.03 -2.51
N MET A 138 -8.44 26.13 -3.12
CA MET A 138 -8.08 24.71 -3.24
C MET A 138 -6.71 24.52 -3.93
N ARG A 139 -6.41 25.29 -4.99
CA ARG A 139 -5.11 25.24 -5.68
C ARG A 139 -3.98 25.77 -4.80
N TYR A 140 -4.22 26.84 -4.07
CA TYR A 140 -3.26 27.39 -3.13
C TYR A 140 -2.92 26.39 -2.02
N CYS A 141 -3.93 25.84 -1.33
CA CYS A 141 -3.71 24.81 -0.30
C CYS A 141 -2.97 23.59 -0.85
N SER A 142 -3.35 23.09 -2.03
CA SER A 142 -2.69 21.92 -2.62
C SER A 142 -1.22 22.16 -2.95
N ASN A 143 -0.88 23.34 -3.48
CA ASN A 143 0.52 23.68 -3.77
C ASN A 143 1.34 23.84 -2.48
N GLU A 144 0.80 24.51 -1.45
CA GLU A 144 1.48 24.65 -0.16
C GLU A 144 1.70 23.30 0.52
N LEU A 145 0.71 22.41 0.48
CA LEU A 145 0.81 21.04 1.01
C LEU A 145 1.86 20.20 0.26
N GLN A 146 1.99 20.35 -1.06
CA GLN A 146 3.04 19.69 -1.86
C GLN A 146 4.45 20.20 -1.56
N ASN A 147 4.58 21.45 -1.11
CA ASN A 147 5.87 22.06 -0.74
C ASN A 147 6.34 21.69 0.68
N GLN A 148 5.51 20.99 1.47
CA GLN A 148 5.86 20.54 2.82
C GLN A 148 6.49 19.14 2.81
N PRO A 149 7.38 18.83 3.77
CA PRO A 149 7.97 17.50 3.88
C PRO A 149 6.91 16.45 4.22
N MET A 150 6.87 15.37 3.43
CA MET A 150 5.96 14.25 3.67
C MET A 150 6.43 13.40 4.85
N THR A 151 5.56 13.20 5.83
CA THR A 151 5.66 12.19 6.90
C THR A 151 4.57 11.13 6.76
N THR A 152 4.72 10.00 7.46
CA THR A 152 3.71 8.93 7.49
C THR A 152 2.33 9.46 7.91
N GLU A 153 2.26 10.34 8.92
CA GLU A 153 1.01 10.94 9.38
C GLU A 153 0.38 11.84 8.30
N THR A 154 1.16 12.67 7.61
CA THR A 154 0.64 13.51 6.53
C THR A 154 0.19 12.71 5.31
N ALA A 155 0.90 11.62 4.99
CA ALA A 155 0.54 10.73 3.90
C ALA A 155 -0.82 10.05 4.17
N LEU A 156 -1.03 9.53 5.38
CA LEU A 156 -2.32 8.97 5.80
C LEU A 156 -3.44 10.03 5.74
N LEU A 157 -3.20 11.24 6.27
CA LEU A 157 -4.17 12.35 6.21
C LEU A 157 -4.56 12.73 4.77
N TYR A 158 -3.66 12.63 3.79
CA TYR A 158 -3.97 12.89 2.39
C TYR A 158 -4.77 11.75 1.75
N LEU A 159 -4.52 10.49 2.13
CA LEU A 159 -5.21 9.32 1.58
C LEU A 159 -6.61 9.12 2.19
N ASP A 160 -6.80 9.47 3.46
CA ASP A 160 -8.08 9.37 4.17
C ASP A 160 -9.06 10.52 3.79
N LEU A 161 -8.71 11.40 2.84
CA LEU A 161 -9.59 12.45 2.32
C LEU A 161 -10.83 11.87 1.61
N PRO A 162 -12.01 12.54 1.67
CA PRO A 162 -13.20 12.04 1.01
C PRO A 162 -13.03 11.84 -0.50
N SER A 163 -13.48 10.70 -1.01
CA SER A 163 -13.26 10.27 -2.41
C SER A 163 -13.77 11.25 -3.49
N LYS A 164 -14.70 12.14 -3.15
CA LYS A 164 -15.15 13.24 -4.03
C LYS A 164 -14.11 14.34 -4.18
N VAL A 165 -13.34 14.62 -3.12
CA VAL A 165 -12.28 15.64 -3.07
C VAL A 165 -10.99 15.10 -3.68
N LEU A 166 -10.62 13.84 -3.36
CA LEU A 166 -9.48 13.14 -3.97
C LEU A 166 -9.54 13.09 -5.51
N LYS A 167 -10.73 12.93 -6.08
CA LYS A 167 -10.95 12.90 -7.54
C LYS A 167 -10.85 14.27 -8.22
N VAL A 168 -10.69 15.36 -7.47
CA VAL A 168 -10.44 16.69 -8.05
C VAL A 168 -8.98 16.75 -8.51
N ASN A 169 -8.76 17.09 -9.79
CA ASN A 169 -7.43 17.18 -10.41
C ASN A 169 -6.40 18.02 -9.64
N VAL A 170 -6.87 18.95 -8.79
CA VAL A 170 -6.05 19.82 -7.94
C VAL A 170 -5.51 19.08 -6.71
N VAL A 171 -6.23 18.10 -6.18
CA VAL A 171 -5.91 17.37 -4.93
C VAL A 171 -5.19 16.05 -5.24
N ARG A 172 -5.48 15.44 -6.38
CA ARG A 172 -4.87 14.17 -6.84
C ARG A 172 -3.33 14.09 -6.67
N PRO A 173 -2.52 15.13 -6.97
CA PRO A 173 -1.07 15.07 -6.77
C PRO A 173 -0.63 14.82 -5.33
N LEU A 174 -1.41 15.23 -4.32
CA LEU A 174 -1.13 14.95 -2.91
C LEU A 174 -1.28 13.46 -2.59
N ALA A 175 -2.32 12.82 -3.12
CA ALA A 175 -2.55 11.39 -2.95
C ALA A 175 -1.50 10.58 -3.73
N ASP A 176 -1.16 10.98 -4.95
CA ASP A 176 -0.12 10.35 -5.74
C ASP A 176 1.26 10.45 -5.03
N ALA A 177 1.59 11.60 -4.45
CA ALA A 177 2.81 11.78 -3.65
C ALA A 177 2.81 10.97 -2.34
N ALA A 178 1.68 10.92 -1.63
CA ALA A 178 1.50 10.10 -0.43
C ALA A 178 1.66 8.60 -0.74
N ASN A 179 1.10 8.14 -1.86
CA ASN A 179 1.27 6.77 -2.35
C ASN A 179 2.74 6.44 -2.58
N VAL A 180 3.46 7.26 -3.37
CA VAL A 180 4.89 7.05 -3.65
C VAL A 180 5.71 7.06 -2.36
N PHE A 181 5.42 7.97 -1.42
CA PHE A 181 6.09 8.01 -0.11
C PHE A 181 5.90 6.70 0.67
N LEU A 182 4.66 6.21 0.82
CA LEU A 182 4.39 4.96 1.54
C LEU A 182 5.04 3.75 0.86
N LEU A 183 4.99 3.67 -0.47
CA LEU A 183 5.60 2.58 -1.24
C LEU A 183 7.13 2.51 -1.06
N VAL A 184 7.81 3.66 -0.99
CA VAL A 184 9.26 3.75 -0.73
C VAL A 184 9.59 3.54 0.76
N ARG A 185 8.76 4.05 1.67
CA ARG A 185 8.94 3.92 3.12
C ARG A 185 8.80 2.47 3.59
N PHE A 186 7.81 1.75 3.05
CA PHE A 186 7.44 0.39 3.43
C PHE A 186 7.77 -0.64 2.35
N THR A 187 8.76 -0.37 1.48
CA THR A 187 9.26 -1.36 0.51
C THR A 187 9.67 -2.65 1.23
N ASP A 188 10.43 -2.53 2.33
CA ASP A 188 10.67 -3.64 3.26
C ASP A 188 9.86 -3.46 4.55
N ILE A 189 8.67 -4.05 4.55
CA ILE A 189 7.72 -3.97 5.68
C ILE A 189 8.29 -4.59 6.97
N THR A 190 9.26 -5.51 6.87
CA THR A 190 9.85 -6.17 8.05
C THR A 190 10.73 -5.23 8.87
N LYS A 191 11.31 -4.20 8.24
CA LYS A 191 12.11 -3.16 8.94
C LYS A 191 11.24 -2.21 9.77
N PHE A 192 9.97 -2.02 9.39
CA PHE A 192 9.06 -1.04 10.00
C PHE A 192 7.74 -1.67 10.47
N GLU A 193 7.76 -2.96 10.84
CA GLU A 193 6.56 -3.75 11.13
C GLU A 193 5.59 -3.07 12.11
N LYS A 194 6.10 -2.46 13.20
CA LYS A 194 5.28 -1.75 14.19
C LYS A 194 4.60 -0.50 13.64
N GLU A 195 5.29 0.25 12.78
CA GLU A 195 4.75 1.45 12.12
C GLU A 195 3.72 1.02 11.06
N ALA A 196 4.04 0.00 10.26
CA ALA A 196 3.14 -0.60 9.26
C ALA A 196 1.85 -1.15 9.88
N LEU A 197 1.93 -1.79 11.05
CA LEU A 197 0.76 -2.26 11.81
C LEU A 197 -0.12 -1.12 12.32
N SER A 198 0.40 0.11 12.44
CA SER A 198 -0.34 1.29 12.90
C SER A 198 -1.02 2.10 11.78
N LEU A 199 -0.79 1.76 10.51
CA LEU A 199 -1.36 2.48 9.35
C LEU A 199 -2.90 2.39 9.31
N SER A 200 -3.55 3.42 8.76
CA SER A 200 -4.99 3.40 8.44
C SER A 200 -5.29 2.39 7.32
N LEU A 201 -6.59 2.10 7.08
CA LEU A 201 -7.02 1.21 6.00
C LEU A 201 -6.45 1.65 4.64
N SER A 202 -6.56 2.93 4.30
CA SER A 202 -6.05 3.47 3.04
C SER A 202 -4.51 3.36 2.96
N GLY A 203 -3.80 3.55 4.07
CA GLY A 203 -2.35 3.36 4.14
C GLY A 203 -1.92 1.91 3.89
N ILE A 204 -2.57 0.94 4.54
CA ILE A 204 -2.22 -0.48 4.37
C ILE A 204 -2.64 -1.02 3.00
N GLU A 205 -3.75 -0.54 2.42
CA GLU A 205 -4.16 -0.87 1.05
C GLU A 205 -3.07 -0.52 0.04
N VAL A 206 -2.46 0.67 0.16
CA VAL A 206 -1.36 1.12 -0.72
C VAL A 206 -0.16 0.19 -0.60
N VAL A 207 0.33 -0.07 0.62
CA VAL A 207 1.50 -0.93 0.87
C VAL A 207 1.25 -2.36 0.35
N LEU A 208 0.10 -2.96 0.68
CA LEU A 208 -0.26 -4.31 0.23
C LEU A 208 -0.63 -4.39 -1.26
N SER A 209 -0.87 -3.28 -1.95
CA SER A 209 -1.04 -3.26 -3.41
C SER A 209 0.29 -3.30 -4.19
N SER A 210 1.44 -3.13 -3.52
CA SER A 210 2.75 -3.01 -4.16
C SER A 210 3.30 -4.33 -4.68
N ASP A 211 3.79 -4.31 -5.93
CA ASP A 211 4.54 -5.42 -6.53
C ASP A 211 5.98 -5.49 -6.01
N LEU A 212 6.52 -4.34 -5.56
CA LEU A 212 7.87 -4.19 -5.00
C LEU A 212 7.93 -4.40 -3.48
N LEU A 213 6.88 -4.96 -2.87
CA LEU A 213 6.86 -5.23 -1.43
C LEU A 213 7.80 -6.41 -1.10
N GLU A 214 8.93 -6.10 -0.47
CA GLU A 214 9.90 -7.06 0.04
C GLU A 214 9.39 -7.73 1.32
N ILE A 215 8.98 -8.99 1.19
CA ILE A 215 8.49 -9.82 2.29
C ILE A 215 8.85 -11.28 2.02
N ALA A 216 8.84 -12.15 3.05
CA ALA A 216 9.25 -13.56 2.90
C ALA A 216 8.49 -14.30 1.79
N SER A 217 7.15 -14.26 1.82
CA SER A 217 6.25 -14.94 0.87
C SER A 217 4.86 -14.30 0.93
N GLU A 218 3.95 -14.65 0.00
CA GLU A 218 2.55 -14.19 0.09
C GLU A 218 1.82 -14.75 1.33
N ASP A 219 2.25 -15.89 1.86
CA ASP A 219 1.75 -16.43 3.14
C ASP A 219 2.00 -15.45 4.29
N ALA A 220 3.19 -14.84 4.31
CA ALA A 220 3.53 -13.77 5.26
C ALA A 220 2.74 -12.47 5.00
N VAL A 221 2.36 -12.17 3.74
CA VAL A 221 1.47 -11.05 3.42
C VAL A 221 0.08 -11.28 4.01
N TYR A 222 -0.46 -12.49 3.84
CA TYR A 222 -1.74 -12.89 4.42
C TYR A 222 -1.73 -12.79 5.95
N ASP A 223 -0.71 -13.35 6.60
CA ASP A 223 -0.60 -13.31 8.07
C ASP A 223 -0.38 -11.89 8.61
N PHE A 224 0.39 -11.05 7.89
CA PHE A 224 0.52 -9.63 8.23
C PHE A 224 -0.82 -8.89 8.12
N ALA A 225 -1.53 -9.05 7.00
CA ALA A 225 -2.84 -8.43 6.80
C ALA A 225 -3.85 -8.88 7.86
N LEU A 226 -3.83 -10.16 8.24
CA LEU A 226 -4.72 -10.71 9.25
C LEU A 226 -4.37 -10.21 10.67
N LYS A 227 -3.08 -10.05 10.97
CA LYS A 227 -2.58 -9.40 12.20
C LYS A 227 -3.01 -7.94 12.28
N TRP A 228 -2.89 -7.18 11.19
CA TRP A 228 -3.38 -5.81 11.10
C TRP A 228 -4.91 -5.75 11.32
N ALA A 229 -5.68 -6.58 10.61
CA ALA A 229 -7.14 -6.60 10.71
C ALA A 229 -7.64 -6.95 12.12
N ARG A 230 -6.98 -7.88 12.81
CA ARG A 230 -7.27 -8.24 14.22
C ARG A 230 -6.90 -7.12 15.21
N MET A 231 -5.90 -6.30 14.89
CA MET A 231 -5.48 -5.17 15.72
C MET A 231 -6.45 -3.99 15.63
N HIS A 232 -6.84 -3.60 14.42
CA HIS A 232 -7.74 -2.45 14.19
C HIS A 232 -9.22 -2.78 14.38
N TYR A 233 -9.63 -4.03 14.14
CA TYR A 233 -11.02 -4.48 14.27
C TYR A 233 -11.13 -5.67 15.23
N PRO A 234 -11.27 -5.41 16.55
CA PRO A 234 -11.42 -6.47 17.55
C PRO A 234 -12.69 -7.31 17.35
N LYS A 235 -13.78 -6.69 16.89
CA LYS A 235 -15.07 -7.35 16.64
C LYS A 235 -15.01 -8.17 15.34
N LEU A 236 -15.51 -9.40 15.40
CA LEU A 236 -15.45 -10.35 14.27
C LEU A 236 -16.20 -9.85 13.02
N GLU A 237 -17.39 -9.26 13.17
CA GLU A 237 -18.21 -8.85 12.01
C GLU A 237 -17.59 -7.64 11.28
N GLU A 238 -17.15 -6.61 12.01
CA GLU A 238 -16.43 -5.46 11.44
C GLU A 238 -15.12 -5.92 10.76
N ARG A 239 -14.39 -6.84 11.39
CA ARG A 239 -13.17 -7.43 10.80
C ARG A 239 -13.45 -8.21 9.52
N ARG A 240 -14.53 -9.01 9.49
CA ARG A 240 -14.97 -9.74 8.31
C ARG A 240 -15.38 -8.81 7.18
N GLU A 241 -16.10 -7.73 7.47
CA GLU A 241 -16.53 -6.76 6.48
C GLU A 241 -15.33 -6.10 5.79
N VAL A 242 -14.35 -5.62 6.57
CA VAL A 242 -13.10 -5.03 6.05
C VAL A 242 -12.27 -6.05 5.28
N TRP A 243 -12.14 -7.28 5.79
CA TRP A 243 -11.41 -8.34 5.11
C TRP A 243 -12.04 -8.70 3.75
N THR A 244 -13.35 -8.87 3.73
CA THR A 244 -14.15 -9.32 2.57
C THR A 244 -14.29 -8.22 1.51
N SER A 245 -14.29 -6.94 1.92
CA SER A 245 -14.48 -5.80 1.02
C SER A 245 -13.17 -5.17 0.52
N HIS A 246 -12.09 -5.28 1.29
CA HIS A 246 -10.81 -4.61 1.02
C HIS A 246 -9.64 -5.60 0.96
N LEU A 247 -9.22 -6.14 2.11
CA LEU A 247 -7.91 -6.80 2.24
C LEU A 247 -7.76 -8.06 1.39
N CYS A 248 -8.79 -8.91 1.29
CA CYS A 248 -8.68 -10.17 0.54
C CYS A 248 -8.37 -9.95 -0.94
N PHE A 249 -8.75 -8.81 -1.52
CA PHE A 249 -8.50 -8.50 -2.92
C PHE A 249 -7.05 -8.11 -3.24
N LEU A 250 -6.26 -7.80 -2.20
CA LEU A 250 -4.84 -7.43 -2.27
C LEU A 250 -3.91 -8.64 -2.15
N ILE A 251 -4.43 -9.79 -1.66
CA ILE A 251 -3.67 -11.02 -1.48
C ILE A 251 -3.60 -11.81 -2.79
N ARG A 252 -2.41 -12.30 -3.12
CA ARG A 252 -2.10 -13.07 -4.33
C ARG A 252 -2.21 -14.57 -4.06
N PHE A 253 -3.42 -15.05 -3.78
CA PHE A 253 -3.67 -16.48 -3.48
C PHE A 253 -2.95 -17.49 -4.41
N PRO A 254 -2.83 -17.27 -5.74
CA PRO A 254 -2.05 -18.14 -6.62
C PRO A 254 -0.56 -18.28 -6.26
N ALA A 255 0.05 -17.29 -5.58
CA ALA A 255 1.43 -17.29 -5.11
C ALA A 255 1.62 -17.85 -3.69
N MET A 256 0.53 -18.18 -2.98
CA MET A 256 0.57 -18.77 -1.63
C MET A 256 0.92 -20.27 -1.65
N THR A 257 1.34 -20.84 -0.52
CA THR A 257 1.55 -22.30 -0.43
C THR A 257 0.22 -23.07 -0.34
N CYS A 258 0.20 -24.33 -0.81
CA CYS A 258 -0.98 -25.18 -0.69
C CYS A 258 -1.37 -25.45 0.78
N THR A 259 -0.40 -25.52 1.68
CA THR A 259 -0.62 -25.60 3.13
C THR A 259 -1.37 -24.37 3.63
N LYS A 260 -0.92 -23.16 3.25
CA LYS A 260 -1.60 -21.93 3.67
C LYS A 260 -2.99 -21.79 3.07
N LEU A 261 -3.17 -22.12 1.79
CA LEU A 261 -4.50 -22.17 1.15
C LEU A 261 -5.48 -23.12 1.87
N LYS A 262 -4.97 -24.23 2.44
CA LYS A 262 -5.77 -25.15 3.28
C LYS A 262 -6.10 -24.54 4.65
N GLU A 263 -5.18 -23.84 5.30
CA GLU A 263 -5.45 -23.10 6.54
C GLU A 263 -6.53 -22.03 6.36
N ILE A 264 -6.48 -21.29 5.25
CA ILE A 264 -7.44 -20.23 4.90
C ILE A 264 -8.89 -20.75 4.94
N MET A 265 -9.13 -21.98 4.49
CA MET A 265 -10.46 -22.61 4.51
C MET A 265 -11.02 -22.86 5.92
N THR A 266 -10.17 -22.85 6.95
CA THR A 266 -10.55 -22.97 8.37
C THR A 266 -10.57 -21.64 9.11
N CYS A 267 -10.20 -20.53 8.44
CA CYS A 267 -10.07 -19.23 9.07
C CYS A 267 -11.43 -18.58 9.35
N ASN A 268 -11.77 -18.41 10.64
CA ASN A 268 -13.03 -17.78 11.06
C ASN A 268 -13.17 -16.30 10.63
N ASP A 269 -12.06 -15.61 10.38
CA ASP A 269 -12.02 -14.20 10.04
C ASP A 269 -12.37 -13.92 8.56
N PHE A 270 -12.41 -14.96 7.72
CA PHE A 270 -12.74 -14.85 6.30
C PHE A 270 -14.13 -15.43 6.00
N GLY A 271 -14.93 -14.74 5.20
CA GLY A 271 -16.18 -15.28 4.66
C GLY A 271 -15.95 -16.54 3.84
N ARG A 272 -16.58 -17.65 4.24
CA ARG A 272 -16.40 -19.00 3.66
C ARG A 272 -16.54 -19.03 2.14
N GLU A 273 -17.49 -18.27 1.59
CA GLU A 273 -17.75 -18.23 0.14
C GLU A 273 -16.57 -17.65 -0.65
N LEU A 274 -16.04 -16.49 -0.24
CA LEU A 274 -14.87 -15.90 -0.89
C LEU A 274 -13.60 -16.72 -0.64
N ALA A 275 -13.40 -17.23 0.58
CA ALA A 275 -12.30 -18.14 0.88
C ALA A 275 -12.29 -19.34 -0.08
N SER A 276 -13.45 -20.00 -0.25
CA SER A 276 -13.62 -21.13 -1.17
C SER A 276 -13.34 -20.72 -2.62
N LYS A 277 -13.85 -19.57 -3.06
CA LYS A 277 -13.62 -19.06 -4.42
C LYS A 277 -12.13 -18.85 -4.70
N PHE A 278 -11.43 -18.09 -3.85
CA PHE A 278 -10.03 -17.74 -4.08
C PHE A 278 -9.09 -18.94 -3.94
N VAL A 279 -9.36 -19.86 -3.00
CA VAL A 279 -8.59 -21.10 -2.87
C VAL A 279 -8.76 -21.98 -4.11
N LEU A 280 -9.99 -22.14 -4.64
CA LEU A 280 -10.21 -22.88 -5.88
C LEU A 280 -9.54 -22.21 -7.08
N GLU A 281 -9.66 -20.89 -7.23
CA GLU A 281 -9.03 -20.09 -8.29
C GLU A 281 -7.48 -20.25 -8.27
N ALA A 282 -6.88 -20.21 -7.08
CA ALA A 282 -5.45 -20.43 -6.89
C ALA A 282 -5.03 -21.88 -7.18
N LEU A 283 -5.81 -22.88 -6.76
CA LEU A 283 -5.52 -24.29 -7.02
C LEU A 283 -5.62 -24.65 -8.51
N PHE A 284 -6.63 -24.13 -9.21
CA PHE A 284 -6.72 -24.29 -10.67
C PHE A 284 -5.54 -23.64 -11.38
N TYR A 285 -5.19 -22.39 -11.05
CA TYR A 285 -4.00 -21.74 -11.62
C TYR A 285 -2.72 -22.55 -11.39
N LYS A 286 -2.50 -23.06 -10.17
CA LYS A 286 -1.32 -23.90 -9.86
C LYS A 286 -1.32 -25.24 -10.61
N ALA A 287 -2.48 -25.75 -11.01
CA ALA A 287 -2.60 -26.98 -11.80
C ALA A 287 -2.39 -26.76 -13.31
N GLU A 288 -2.55 -25.52 -13.81
CA GLU A 288 -2.31 -25.20 -15.22
C GLU A 288 -0.83 -25.34 -15.60
N PRO A 289 -0.50 -25.74 -16.85
CA PRO A 289 0.88 -25.84 -17.30
C PRO A 289 1.55 -24.46 -17.40
N PRO A 290 2.88 -24.35 -17.28
CA PRO A 290 3.58 -23.06 -17.16
C PRO A 290 3.30 -22.05 -18.29
N TYR A 291 3.08 -22.53 -19.53
CA TYR A 291 2.75 -21.63 -20.64
C TYR A 291 1.34 -21.01 -20.49
N GLN A 292 0.37 -21.74 -19.92
CA GLN A 292 -0.97 -21.21 -19.64
C GLN A 292 -0.97 -20.30 -18.41
N GLN A 293 -0.17 -20.61 -17.38
CA GLN A 293 0.07 -19.67 -16.28
C GLN A 293 0.64 -18.34 -16.82
N GLY A 294 1.61 -18.41 -17.74
CA GLY A 294 2.13 -17.26 -18.48
C GLY A 294 1.06 -16.53 -19.29
N GLU A 295 0.20 -17.23 -20.05
CA GLU A 295 -0.93 -16.61 -20.77
C GLU A 295 -1.95 -15.96 -19.81
N ILE A 296 -2.23 -16.55 -18.65
CA ILE A 296 -3.16 -16.01 -17.65
C ILE A 296 -2.59 -14.75 -17.00
N ALA A 297 -1.30 -14.72 -16.69
CA ALA A 297 -0.61 -13.54 -16.17
C ALA A 297 -0.44 -12.42 -17.21
N ALA A 298 -0.29 -12.78 -18.50
CA ALA A 298 -0.08 -11.83 -19.59
C ALA A 298 -1.39 -11.30 -20.22
N ARG A 299 -2.47 -12.10 -20.26
CA ARG A 299 -3.81 -11.61 -20.62
C ARG A 299 -4.34 -10.72 -19.50
N VAL A 300 -5.15 -9.72 -19.87
CA VAL A 300 -5.95 -8.81 -19.00
C VAL A 300 -5.23 -7.53 -18.53
N GLU A 301 -5.44 -6.45 -19.29
CA GLU A 301 -4.97 -5.07 -19.01
C GLU A 301 -5.73 -4.35 -17.85
N ASN A 302 -6.32 -5.09 -16.90
CA ASN A 302 -7.15 -4.53 -15.83
C ASN A 302 -6.59 -4.80 -14.42
N ALA A 303 -6.96 -3.93 -13.48
CA ALA A 303 -6.43 -3.88 -12.11
C ALA A 303 -6.54 -5.17 -11.26
N PHE A 304 -7.27 -6.19 -11.74
CA PHE A 304 -7.34 -7.52 -11.11
C PHE A 304 -6.07 -8.37 -11.34
N ASN A 305 -5.21 -8.06 -12.32
CA ASN A 305 -4.07 -8.90 -12.69
C ASN A 305 -2.93 -8.97 -11.67
N LYS A 306 -2.88 -8.03 -10.70
CA LYS A 306 -1.88 -8.08 -9.62
C LYS A 306 -1.93 -9.36 -8.77
N ARG A 307 -2.97 -10.19 -8.90
CA ARG A 307 -3.09 -11.47 -8.16
C ARG A 307 -2.29 -12.64 -8.75
N TYR A 308 -1.90 -12.58 -10.02
CA TYR A 308 -1.15 -13.63 -10.70
C TYR A 308 0.33 -13.29 -10.88
N VAL A 309 0.70 -12.02 -10.75
CA VAL A 309 2.09 -11.54 -10.78
C VAL A 309 2.70 -11.75 -9.40
N GLU A 310 3.88 -12.37 -9.31
CA GLU A 310 4.62 -12.50 -8.03
C GLU A 310 5.16 -11.15 -7.55
N ARG A 311 5.32 -10.97 -6.23
CA ARG A 311 6.02 -9.80 -5.66
C ARG A 311 7.53 -10.02 -5.65
N ALA A 312 8.27 -9.01 -5.21
CA ALA A 312 9.65 -9.13 -4.76
C ALA A 312 9.79 -9.98 -3.46
N TYR A 313 9.40 -11.26 -3.50
CA TYR A 313 9.53 -12.17 -2.37
C TYR A 313 10.99 -12.45 -2.03
N LYS A 314 11.33 -12.43 -0.72
CA LYS A 314 12.66 -12.78 -0.20
C LYS A 314 12.94 -14.28 -0.26
N LEU A 315 11.89 -15.13 -0.24
CA LEU A 315 12.00 -16.58 -0.40
C LEU A 315 11.57 -17.00 -1.81
N ARG A 316 12.41 -17.79 -2.49
CA ARG A 316 12.15 -18.29 -3.85
C ARG A 316 11.23 -19.51 -3.87
N PRO A 317 10.19 -19.54 -4.73
CA PRO A 317 9.39 -20.74 -4.89
C PRO A 317 10.24 -21.89 -5.44
N VAL A 318 9.92 -23.12 -5.01
CA VAL A 318 10.54 -24.35 -5.48
C VAL A 318 9.47 -25.34 -5.94
N LYS A 319 9.84 -26.21 -6.90
CA LYS A 319 8.99 -27.32 -7.33
C LYS A 319 9.54 -28.59 -6.68
N ALA A 320 8.97 -28.98 -5.55
CA ALA A 320 9.32 -30.21 -4.84
C ALA A 320 8.39 -31.37 -5.22
N LEU A 321 8.96 -32.55 -5.47
CA LEU A 321 8.26 -33.81 -5.70
C LEU A 321 8.65 -34.78 -4.59
N GLU A 322 7.73 -35.07 -3.68
CA GLU A 322 7.94 -36.04 -2.59
C GLU A 322 7.48 -37.44 -3.01
N PHE A 323 8.31 -38.44 -2.69
CA PHE A 323 8.09 -39.86 -2.94
C PHE A 323 8.18 -40.59 -1.60
N GLU A 324 7.16 -41.38 -1.23
CA GLU A 324 7.17 -42.17 0.01
C GLU A 324 7.86 -43.54 -0.12
N ALA A 325 7.87 -44.09 -1.34
CA ALA A 325 8.34 -45.43 -1.65
C ALA A 325 9.13 -45.46 -2.98
N PRO A 326 10.17 -46.30 -3.13
CA PRO A 326 10.63 -47.32 -2.17
C PRO A 326 11.36 -46.75 -0.94
N HIS A 327 11.85 -45.51 -1.02
CA HIS A 327 12.44 -44.75 0.07
C HIS A 327 11.79 -43.37 0.12
N GLN A 328 11.84 -42.71 1.29
CA GLN A 328 11.40 -41.31 1.38
C GLN A 328 12.41 -40.41 0.66
N GLN A 329 12.00 -39.81 -0.44
CA GLN A 329 12.84 -38.97 -1.28
C GLN A 329 12.08 -37.70 -1.68
N SER A 330 12.78 -36.56 -1.75
CA SER A 330 12.27 -35.33 -2.35
C SER A 330 13.18 -34.91 -3.50
N VAL A 331 12.61 -34.63 -4.67
CA VAL A 331 13.31 -34.06 -5.82
C VAL A 331 12.85 -32.62 -6.00
N VAL A 332 13.76 -31.67 -5.76
CA VAL A 332 13.45 -30.24 -5.66
C VAL A 332 14.11 -29.49 -6.80
N TYR A 333 13.33 -28.73 -7.56
CA TYR A 333 13.84 -27.83 -8.59
C TYR A 333 13.78 -26.38 -8.12
N LEU A 334 14.90 -25.66 -8.29
CA LEU A 334 15.09 -24.26 -7.97
C LEU A 334 15.67 -23.54 -9.20
N ASP A 335 14.95 -22.51 -9.67
CA ASP A 335 15.34 -21.69 -10.82
C ASP A 335 15.79 -20.30 -10.33
N LEU A 336 17.04 -19.92 -10.61
CA LEU A 336 17.63 -18.62 -10.27
C LEU A 336 17.97 -17.84 -11.53
N LYS A 337 17.57 -16.57 -11.63
CA LYS A 337 17.92 -15.72 -12.78
C LYS A 337 19.34 -15.17 -12.66
N SER A 338 19.96 -14.87 -13.79
CA SER A 338 21.27 -14.20 -13.88
C SER A 338 21.35 -12.94 -13.01
N ASP A 339 20.36 -12.05 -13.11
CA ASP A 339 20.24 -10.84 -12.27
C ASP A 339 20.12 -11.15 -10.76
N GLU A 340 19.39 -12.21 -10.40
CA GLU A 340 19.20 -12.61 -9.00
C GLU A 340 20.48 -13.17 -8.40
N CYS A 341 21.23 -13.95 -9.20
CA CYS A 341 22.58 -14.38 -8.85
C CYS A 341 23.54 -13.19 -8.73
N ASN A 342 23.51 -12.23 -9.67
CA ASN A 342 24.36 -11.03 -9.62
C ASN A 342 24.13 -10.21 -8.34
N ASN A 343 22.87 -10.06 -7.92
CA ASN A 343 22.48 -9.39 -6.67
C ASN A 343 22.95 -10.10 -5.39
N LEU A 344 23.49 -11.33 -5.46
CA LEU A 344 24.14 -11.98 -4.32
C LEU A 344 25.55 -11.44 -4.06
N PHE A 345 26.19 -10.73 -4.99
CA PHE A 345 27.56 -10.24 -4.77
C PHE A 345 27.59 -9.12 -3.71
N PRO A 346 28.56 -9.09 -2.77
CA PRO A 346 29.69 -10.02 -2.57
C PRO A 346 29.45 -11.14 -1.53
N GLU A 347 28.44 -11.03 -0.67
CA GLU A 347 28.17 -11.93 0.48
C GLU A 347 26.67 -12.21 0.69
N GLY A 348 25.84 -11.87 -0.29
CA GLY A 348 24.40 -12.03 -0.28
C GLY A 348 23.96 -13.49 -0.27
N LYS A 349 22.74 -13.69 0.24
CA LYS A 349 22.11 -15.00 0.40
C LYS A 349 20.67 -14.93 -0.06
N LEU A 350 20.25 -15.97 -0.77
CA LEU A 350 18.88 -16.19 -1.20
C LEU A 350 18.44 -17.55 -0.67
N PHE A 351 17.20 -17.61 -0.16
CA PHE A 351 16.62 -18.79 0.44
C PHE A 351 15.42 -19.26 -0.38
N SER A 352 15.17 -20.56 -0.45
CA SER A 352 13.91 -21.08 -0.98
C SER A 352 12.78 -20.92 0.03
N GLN A 353 11.55 -21.07 -0.45
CA GLN A 353 10.42 -21.47 0.39
C GLN A 353 10.69 -22.88 0.95
N GLY A 354 10.08 -23.20 2.10
CA GLY A 354 10.17 -24.51 2.70
C GLY A 354 9.47 -25.59 1.85
N PHE A 355 10.06 -26.78 1.82
CA PHE A 355 9.47 -27.99 1.26
C PHE A 355 9.57 -29.11 2.28
N HIS A 356 8.69 -30.10 2.18
CA HIS A 356 8.60 -31.16 3.19
C HIS A 356 9.33 -32.42 2.72
N LEU A 357 9.95 -33.11 3.67
CA LEU A 357 10.48 -34.47 3.50
C LEU A 357 10.45 -35.19 4.85
N GLY A 358 9.80 -36.35 4.91
CA GLY A 358 9.80 -37.17 6.13
C GLY A 358 9.14 -36.49 7.34
N GLY A 359 8.21 -35.55 7.08
CA GLY A 359 7.54 -34.75 8.12
C GLY A 359 8.32 -33.53 8.62
N GLN A 360 9.54 -33.28 8.12
CA GLN A 360 10.34 -32.09 8.44
C GLN A 360 10.28 -31.05 7.31
N GLU A 361 10.40 -29.76 7.67
CA GLU A 361 10.50 -28.67 6.71
C GLU A 361 11.98 -28.37 6.40
N LEU A 362 12.34 -28.52 5.13
CA LEU A 362 13.67 -28.29 4.59
C LEU A 362 13.66 -27.07 3.65
N PHE A 363 14.81 -26.44 3.47
CA PHE A 363 14.99 -25.34 2.52
C PHE A 363 16.36 -25.41 1.83
N LEU A 364 16.45 -24.84 0.64
CA LEU A 364 17.73 -24.59 -0.05
C LEU A 364 18.16 -23.13 0.18
N SER A 365 19.46 -22.88 0.27
CA SER A 365 20.01 -21.53 0.26
C SER A 365 21.20 -21.39 -0.68
N ALA A 366 21.12 -20.40 -1.57
CA ALA A 366 22.16 -20.04 -2.52
C ALA A 366 22.92 -18.81 -2.00
N HIS A 367 24.25 -18.90 -1.90
CA HIS A 367 25.10 -17.87 -1.31
C HIS A 367 26.17 -17.41 -2.30
N CYS A 368 26.50 -16.12 -2.29
CA CYS A 368 27.82 -15.68 -2.75
C CYS A 368 28.83 -15.96 -1.64
N ASN A 369 29.60 -17.04 -1.78
CA ASN A 369 30.62 -17.43 -0.83
C ASN A 369 31.96 -16.79 -1.16
N ILE A 370 32.79 -16.63 -0.14
CA ILE A 370 34.19 -16.24 -0.25
C ILE A 370 35.05 -17.48 0.02
N GLU A 371 35.91 -17.84 -0.93
CA GLU A 371 36.84 -18.96 -0.77
C GLU A 371 38.20 -18.50 -0.20
N GLN A 372 39.02 -19.47 0.24
CA GLN A 372 40.17 -19.31 1.15
C GLN A 372 40.90 -17.94 1.10
N GLN A 373 41.01 -17.30 2.28
CA GLN A 373 41.69 -16.02 2.51
C GLN A 373 41.12 -14.77 1.80
N GLY A 374 39.93 -14.84 1.18
CA GLY A 374 39.30 -13.65 0.57
C GLY A 374 39.71 -13.40 -0.88
N VAL A 375 40.27 -14.41 -1.56
CA VAL A 375 40.89 -14.22 -2.88
C VAL A 375 39.86 -14.17 -4.02
N TYR A 376 38.74 -14.88 -3.89
CA TYR A 376 37.67 -14.90 -4.90
C TYR A 376 36.32 -15.30 -4.31
N HIS A 377 35.26 -14.97 -5.07
CA HIS A 377 33.88 -15.33 -4.77
C HIS A 377 33.42 -16.50 -5.64
N CYS A 378 32.49 -17.32 -5.15
CA CYS A 378 31.92 -18.48 -5.85
C CYS A 378 30.47 -18.77 -5.40
N LEU A 379 29.68 -19.45 -6.24
CA LEU A 379 28.30 -19.81 -5.92
C LEU A 379 28.27 -21.03 -5.01
N GLY A 380 27.82 -20.84 -3.77
CA GLY A 380 27.50 -21.93 -2.85
C GLY A 380 26.02 -22.30 -2.88
N LEU A 381 25.74 -23.57 -2.60
CA LEU A 381 24.39 -24.08 -2.41
C LEU A 381 24.35 -25.01 -1.21
N PHE A 382 23.38 -24.77 -0.32
CA PHE A 382 23.22 -25.49 0.93
C PHE A 382 21.78 -25.97 1.11
N LEU A 383 21.63 -27.08 1.83
CA LEU A 383 20.39 -27.64 2.33
C LEU A 383 20.34 -27.39 3.84
N GLY A 384 19.22 -26.87 4.34
CA GLY A 384 18.97 -26.65 5.77
C GLY A 384 17.64 -27.24 6.21
N MET A 385 17.49 -27.41 7.52
CA MET A 385 16.23 -27.79 8.16
C MET A 385 15.74 -26.68 9.09
N GLN A 386 14.42 -26.45 9.08
CA GLN A 386 13.74 -25.46 9.90
C GLN A 386 12.68 -26.14 10.78
N GLY A 387 12.57 -25.67 12.03
CA GLY A 387 11.63 -26.20 13.03
C GLY A 387 12.23 -26.20 14.43
N VAL A 388 11.55 -25.65 15.43
CA VAL A 388 12.14 -25.40 16.77
C VAL A 388 12.33 -26.70 17.58
N GLU A 389 11.52 -27.73 17.29
CA GLU A 389 11.50 -29.02 18.01
C GLU A 389 11.55 -30.22 17.03
N SER A 390 12.27 -30.07 15.91
CA SER A 390 12.42 -31.10 14.89
C SER A 390 13.40 -32.20 15.31
N GLU A 391 12.98 -33.46 15.18
CA GLU A 391 13.89 -34.62 15.30
C GLU A 391 14.96 -34.58 14.20
N PRO A 392 16.21 -35.01 14.48
CA PRO A 392 17.27 -34.99 13.48
C PRO A 392 16.98 -35.94 12.30
N LEU A 393 17.18 -35.48 11.07
CA LEU A 393 16.89 -36.23 9.85
C LEU A 393 18.18 -36.62 9.11
N ALA A 394 18.50 -37.91 9.06
CA ALA A 394 19.61 -38.43 8.26
C ALA A 394 19.24 -38.42 6.77
N VAL A 395 20.01 -37.69 5.95
CA VAL A 395 19.78 -37.59 4.51
C VAL A 395 21.05 -37.75 3.69
N ASP A 396 20.92 -38.47 2.58
CA ASP A 396 21.80 -38.34 1.43
C ASP A 396 21.24 -37.26 0.50
N TYR A 397 22.10 -36.40 -0.03
CA TYR A 397 21.69 -35.33 -0.94
C TYR A 397 22.65 -35.15 -2.09
N GLU A 398 22.11 -34.86 -3.27
CA GLU A 398 22.82 -34.60 -4.51
C GLU A 398 22.33 -33.29 -5.13
N PHE A 399 23.26 -32.39 -5.42
CA PHE A 399 23.00 -31.16 -6.15
C PHE A 399 23.47 -31.32 -7.59
N SER A 400 22.57 -31.08 -8.54
CA SER A 400 22.81 -31.10 -9.98
C SER A 400 22.42 -29.77 -10.59
N VAL A 401 23.13 -29.37 -11.65
CA VAL A 401 22.87 -28.13 -12.40
C VAL A 401 22.73 -28.46 -13.88
N ARG A 402 21.84 -27.77 -14.59
CA ARG A 402 21.72 -27.92 -16.05
C ARG A 402 22.85 -27.17 -16.76
N VAL A 403 23.53 -27.80 -17.71
CA VAL A 403 24.71 -27.22 -18.38
C VAL A 403 24.57 -27.27 -19.91
N ARG A 404 25.01 -26.21 -20.61
CA ARG A 404 25.14 -26.16 -22.08
C ARG A 404 26.30 -27.06 -22.56
N PRO A 405 26.26 -27.64 -23.78
CA PRO A 405 25.22 -27.44 -24.80
C PRO A 405 24.03 -28.40 -24.70
N ASP A 406 24.18 -29.52 -24.01
CA ASP A 406 23.23 -30.64 -24.08
C ASP A 406 21.96 -30.42 -23.23
N ASN A 407 21.97 -29.41 -22.35
CA ASN A 407 20.87 -29.04 -21.46
C ASN A 407 20.44 -30.18 -20.52
N GLU A 408 21.37 -31.07 -20.17
CA GLU A 408 21.20 -32.12 -19.17
C GLU A 408 21.64 -31.67 -17.77
N PHE A 409 21.09 -32.32 -16.74
CA PHE A 409 21.49 -32.10 -15.34
C PHE A 409 22.79 -32.86 -15.04
N VAL A 410 23.86 -32.12 -14.81
CA VAL A 410 25.16 -32.67 -14.39
C VAL A 410 25.24 -32.67 -12.87
N SER A 411 25.66 -33.79 -12.29
CA SER A 411 25.92 -33.94 -10.86
C SER A 411 27.12 -33.07 -10.46
N MET A 412 26.89 -32.11 -9.56
CA MET A 412 27.91 -31.16 -9.12
C MET A 412 28.46 -31.50 -7.73
N TYR A 413 27.60 -31.97 -6.82
CA TYR A 413 27.99 -32.29 -5.45
C TYR A 413 27.10 -33.40 -4.89
N LYS A 414 27.68 -34.28 -4.07
CA LYS A 414 26.95 -35.26 -3.25
C LYS A 414 27.45 -35.19 -1.82
N GLY A 415 26.54 -35.33 -0.86
CA GLY A 415 26.86 -35.37 0.55
C GLY A 415 25.88 -36.27 1.32
N SER A 416 26.26 -36.58 2.56
CA SER A 416 25.46 -37.36 3.51
C SER A 416 25.59 -36.68 4.87
N HIS A 417 24.47 -36.40 5.55
CA HIS A 417 24.49 -35.72 6.85
C HIS A 417 23.20 -35.92 7.64
N THR A 418 23.30 -35.93 8.97
CA THR A 418 22.15 -35.81 9.88
C THR A 418 21.81 -34.34 10.09
N LEU A 419 20.75 -33.85 9.46
CA LEU A 419 20.28 -32.48 9.62
C LEU A 419 19.66 -32.29 11.01
N SER A 420 19.98 -31.17 11.65
CA SER A 420 19.26 -30.66 12.83
C SER A 420 18.91 -29.19 12.61
N SER A 421 17.95 -28.67 13.37
CA SER A 421 17.44 -27.31 13.20
C SER A 421 18.55 -26.26 13.25
N GLY A 422 18.58 -25.38 12.24
CA GLY A 422 19.58 -24.31 12.13
C GLY A 422 20.96 -24.75 11.62
N ILE A 423 21.20 -26.05 11.36
CA ILE A 423 22.37 -26.51 10.60
C ILE A 423 22.06 -26.43 9.10
N VAL A 424 23.03 -25.93 8.34
CA VAL A 424 23.04 -25.95 6.87
C VAL A 424 24.26 -26.72 6.39
N VAL A 425 24.09 -27.57 5.37
CA VAL A 425 25.14 -28.42 4.79
C VAL A 425 25.09 -28.34 3.27
N GLY A 426 26.23 -28.46 2.59
CA GLY A 426 26.22 -28.37 1.13
C GLY A 426 27.58 -28.11 0.52
N CYS A 427 27.55 -27.49 -0.66
CA CYS A 427 28.73 -27.19 -1.46
C CYS A 427 29.08 -25.70 -1.38
N HIS A 428 30.33 -25.39 -1.04
CA HIS A 428 30.80 -24.01 -1.02
C HIS A 428 30.96 -23.40 -2.42
N ASN A 429 31.28 -24.21 -3.42
CA ASN A 429 31.52 -23.80 -4.80
C ASN A 429 30.86 -24.81 -5.76
N LEU A 430 29.54 -24.68 -5.92
CA LEU A 430 28.68 -25.61 -6.65
C LEU A 430 29.12 -25.82 -8.10
N CYS A 431 29.56 -24.76 -8.77
CA CYS A 431 29.90 -24.80 -10.19
C CYS A 431 31.40 -25.07 -10.45
N GLY A 432 32.25 -25.06 -9.42
CA GLY A 432 33.71 -25.21 -9.55
C GLY A 432 34.40 -24.04 -10.25
N VAL A 433 33.76 -22.87 -10.32
CA VAL A 433 34.23 -21.66 -11.02
C VAL A 433 34.11 -20.42 -10.12
N THR A 434 34.92 -19.40 -10.41
CA THR A 434 34.81 -18.11 -9.71
C THR A 434 33.65 -17.28 -10.26
N TRP A 435 33.27 -16.24 -9.51
CA TRP A 435 32.07 -15.43 -9.77
C TRP A 435 32.05 -14.76 -11.14
N THR A 436 33.19 -14.23 -11.61
CA THR A 436 33.25 -13.48 -12.89
C THR A 436 33.06 -14.38 -14.12
N PRO A 437 33.70 -15.57 -14.23
CA PRO A 437 33.33 -16.57 -15.24
C PRO A 437 31.91 -17.13 -15.06
N PHE A 438 31.42 -17.27 -13.83
CA PHE A 438 30.09 -17.79 -13.57
C PHE A 438 28.98 -16.89 -14.16
N LEU A 439 29.11 -15.56 -14.00
CA LEU A 439 28.17 -14.55 -14.52
C LEU A 439 28.54 -14.00 -15.91
N SER A 440 29.43 -14.64 -16.67
CA SER A 440 29.75 -14.17 -18.03
C SER A 440 28.64 -14.51 -19.03
N GLU A 441 28.53 -13.75 -20.13
CA GLU A 441 27.57 -14.03 -21.22
C GLU A 441 27.80 -15.42 -21.85
N ASP A 442 29.05 -15.87 -21.87
CA ASP A 442 29.48 -17.20 -22.34
C ASP A 442 29.30 -18.32 -21.29
N SER A 443 28.69 -18.05 -20.14
CA SER A 443 28.53 -19.00 -19.04
C SER A 443 27.72 -20.23 -19.45
N LEU A 444 28.28 -21.41 -19.18
CA LEU A 444 27.67 -22.70 -19.52
C LEU A 444 26.47 -23.05 -18.63
N TYR A 445 26.28 -22.36 -17.50
CA TYR A 445 25.29 -22.72 -16.47
C TYR A 445 23.97 -21.97 -16.59
N PHE A 446 23.95 -20.82 -17.29
CA PHE A 446 22.73 -20.07 -17.57
C PHE A 446 22.14 -20.50 -18.91
N ILE A 447 20.86 -20.84 -18.93
CA ILE A 447 20.09 -21.18 -20.14
C ILE A 447 18.89 -20.25 -20.15
N ASP A 448 18.74 -19.45 -21.21
CA ASP A 448 17.73 -18.38 -21.28
C ASP A 448 17.74 -17.46 -20.03
N GLU A 449 18.93 -17.03 -19.60
CA GLU A 449 19.20 -16.27 -18.36
C GLU A 449 18.84 -16.95 -17.03
N ILE A 450 18.59 -18.27 -17.03
CA ILE A 450 18.20 -19.04 -15.84
C ILE A 450 19.24 -20.13 -15.53
N LEU A 451 19.70 -20.16 -14.29
CA LEU A 451 20.40 -21.28 -13.67
C LEU A 451 19.36 -22.27 -13.14
N HIS A 452 19.32 -23.47 -13.73
CA HIS A 452 18.43 -24.55 -13.28
C HIS A 452 19.16 -25.49 -12.31
N ILE A 453 18.68 -25.56 -11.07
CA ILE A 453 19.22 -26.42 -10.01
C ILE A 453 18.21 -27.54 -9.72
N ARG A 454 18.70 -28.78 -9.58
CA ARG A 454 17.96 -29.91 -9.01
C ARG A 454 18.68 -30.41 -7.76
N ALA A 455 17.94 -30.56 -6.66
CA ALA A 455 18.40 -31.23 -5.45
C ALA A 455 17.62 -32.53 -5.27
N ASP A 456 18.31 -33.66 -5.33
CA ASP A 456 17.77 -34.98 -5.03
C ASP A 456 18.13 -35.31 -3.57
N ILE A 457 17.14 -35.47 -2.69
CA ILE A 457 17.33 -35.63 -1.24
C ILE A 457 16.62 -36.91 -0.79
N THR A 458 17.33 -37.86 -0.19
CA THR A 458 16.79 -39.16 0.23
C THR A 458 17.02 -39.38 1.73
N VAL A 459 15.98 -39.77 2.46
CA VAL A 459 16.07 -40.11 3.88
C VAL A 459 16.79 -41.46 4.03
N ILE A 460 17.88 -41.44 4.80
CA ILE A 460 18.60 -42.64 5.21
C ILE A 460 17.80 -43.27 6.35
N ARG A 461 17.26 -44.48 6.13
CA ARG A 461 16.73 -45.31 7.20
C ARG A 461 17.85 -46.21 7.71
N GLU A 462 18.17 -46.09 9.00
CA GLU A 462 18.95 -47.10 9.74
C GLU A 462 18.14 -48.40 9.96
#